data_AF-A0A2I0VV67-F1
#
_entry.id   AF-A0A2I0VV67-F1
#
_cell.length_a   1.000
_cell.length_b   1.000
_cell.length_c   1.000
_cell.angle_alpha   90.00
_cell.angle_beta   90.00
_cell.angle_gamma   90.00
#
_symmetry.space_group_name_H-M   'P 1'
#
loop_
_entity.id
_entity.type
_entity.pdbx_description
1 polymer ?
#
loop_
_entity_poly.entity_id
_entity_poly.type
_entity_poly.pdbx_seq_one_letter_code
_entity_poly.pdbx_strand_id
1 'polypeptide(L)'
;MLPEYISNPLIELSIFFKDLCSSKPNEDVLRRYKDNVPIILCKLEKIFPPGFFDSMEHLPVHLPYEARVGGPVQYRWMYTFER
;
A
#
# COMPACT_ATOMS: atom_id res chain seq x y z
N MET A 1 2.50 9.30 -23.15
CA MET A 1 3.02 8.73 -21.89
C MET A 1 2.76 9.73 -20.77
N LEU A 2 2.42 9.28 -19.56
CA LEU A 2 2.26 10.18 -18.41
C LEU A 2 3.63 10.77 -18.00
N PRO A 3 3.68 11.98 -17.43
CA PRO A 3 4.90 12.53 -16.86
C PRO A 3 5.48 11.65 -15.76
N GLU A 4 6.81 11.61 -15.63
CA GLU A 4 7.50 10.76 -14.65
C GLU A 4 7.08 11.02 -13.20
N TYR A 5 6.84 12.30 -12.86
CA TYR A 5 6.40 12.68 -11.53
C TYR A 5 5.01 12.11 -11.18
N ILE A 6 4.20 11.74 -12.18
CA ILE A 6 2.90 11.08 -12.01
C ILE A 6 3.05 9.56 -12.05
N SER A 7 3.81 9.03 -13.01
CA SER A 7 3.94 7.58 -13.18
C SER A 7 4.73 6.92 -12.06
N ASN A 8 5.78 7.58 -11.54
CA ASN A 8 6.65 6.97 -10.53
C ASN A 8 5.91 6.65 -9.22
N PRO A 9 5.14 7.56 -8.61
CA PRO A 9 4.35 7.24 -7.41
C PRO A 9 3.32 6.13 -7.64
N LEU A 10 2.69 6.10 -8.82
CA LEU A 10 1.74 5.04 -9.19
C LEU A 10 2.42 3.67 -9.33
N ILE A 11 3.62 3.64 -9.93
CA ILE A 11 4.43 2.42 -10.05
C ILE A 11 4.89 1.96 -8.66
N GLU A 12 5.40 2.86 -7.82
CA GLU A 12 5.81 2.56 -6.44
C GLU A 12 4.63 1.97 -5.64
N LEU A 13 3.43 2.55 -5.75
CA LEU A 13 2.23 2.04 -5.10
C LEU A 13 1.82 0.65 -5.64
N SER A 14 1.91 0.46 -6.95
CA SER A 14 1.59 -0.83 -7.60
C SER A 14 2.54 -1.95 -7.16
N ILE A 15 3.84 -1.66 -7.08
CA ILE A 15 4.84 -2.60 -6.58
C ILE A 15 4.58 -2.93 -5.11
N PHE A 16 4.25 -1.93 -4.28
CA PHE A 16 3.86 -2.14 -2.89
C PHE A 16 2.70 -3.14 -2.77
N PHE A 17 1.59 -2.93 -3.48
CA PHE A 17 0.44 -3.85 -3.42
C PHE A 17 0.77 -5.23 -3.98
N LYS A 18 1.58 -5.31 -5.04
CA LYS A 18 2.04 -6.58 -5.59
C LYS A 18 2.83 -7.40 -4.58
N ASP A 19 3.76 -6.77 -3.86
CA ASP A 19 4.57 -7.44 -2.85
C ASP A 19 3.75 -7.81 -1.61
N LEU A 20 2.84 -6.94 -1.20
CA LEU A 20 1.93 -7.16 -0.08
C LEU A 20 1.00 -8.37 -0.32
N CYS A 21 0.49 -8.52 -1.55
CA CYS A 21 -0.40 -9.60 -1.96
C CYS A 21 0.35 -10.89 -2.37
N SER A 22 1.67 -10.94 -2.22
CA SER A 22 2.45 -12.15 -2.48
C SER A 22 2.02 -13.30 -1.55
N SER A 23 2.00 -14.53 -2.07
CA SER A 23 1.74 -15.73 -1.27
C SER A 23 2.75 -15.91 -0.13
N LYS A 24 3.95 -15.35 -0.27
CA LYS A 24 5.00 -15.32 0.75
C LYS A 24 5.52 -13.89 0.88
N PRO A 25 4.98 -13.09 1.82
CA PRO A 25 5.48 -11.75 2.06
C PRO A 25 6.90 -11.81 2.63
N ASN A 26 7.82 -11.04 2.05
CA ASN A 26 9.18 -10.93 2.55
C ASN A 26 9.21 -9.92 3.72
N GLU A 27 9.62 -10.37 4.90
CA GLU A 27 9.60 -9.54 6.12
C GLU A 27 10.49 -8.29 6.01
N ASP A 28 11.67 -8.42 5.40
CA ASP A 28 12.58 -7.27 5.22
C ASP A 28 11.98 -6.23 4.27
N VAL A 29 11.25 -6.68 3.26
CA VAL A 29 10.52 -5.83 2.33
C VAL A 29 9.36 -5.12 3.05
N LEU A 30 8.57 -5.85 3.86
CA LEU A 30 7.49 -5.24 4.67
C LEU A 30 8.02 -4.20 5.66
N ARG A 31 9.18 -4.44 6.28
CA ARG A 31 9.83 -3.46 7.17
C ARG A 31 10.18 -2.17 6.43
N ARG A 32 10.70 -2.27 5.21
CA ARG A 32 10.98 -1.08 4.36
C ARG A 32 9.70 -0.35 3.95
N TYR A 33 8.63 -1.09 3.65
CA TYR A 33 7.36 -0.47 3.26
C TYR A 33 6.70 0.33 4.39
N LYS A 34 6.95 -0.01 5.66
CA LYS A 34 6.49 0.80 6.79
C LYS A 34 6.93 2.26 6.68
N ASP A 35 8.16 2.51 6.21
CA ASP A 35 8.71 3.86 6.11
C ASP A 35 8.45 4.48 4.72
N ASN A 36 8.36 3.65 3.66
CA ASN A 36 8.20 4.13 2.29
C ASN A 36 6.74 4.46 1.91
N VAL A 37 5.74 3.72 2.41
CA VAL A 37 4.33 3.92 2.03
C VAL A 37 3.83 5.34 2.34
N PRO A 38 4.10 5.94 3.52
CA PRO A 38 3.73 7.33 3.79
C PRO A 38 4.31 8.31 2.76
N ILE A 39 5.54 8.06 2.29
CA ILE A 39 6.22 8.89 1.29
C ILE A 39 5.53 8.75 -0.07
N ILE A 40 5.16 7.53 -0.48
CA ILE A 40 4.43 7.26 -1.72
C ILE A 40 3.07 7.98 -1.71
N LEU A 41 2.33 7.87 -0.60
CA LEU A 41 1.03 8.54 -0.45
C LEU A 41 1.16 10.06 -0.49
N CYS A 42 2.17 10.64 0.18
CA CYS A 42 2.42 12.08 0.11
C CYS A 42 2.77 12.56 -1.31
N LYS A 43 3.48 11.74 -2.12
CA LYS A 43 3.71 12.06 -3.54
C LYS A 43 2.40 12.05 -4.34
N LEU A 44 1.50 11.11 -4.06
CA LEU A 44 0.20 11.00 -4.72
C LEU A 44 -0.75 12.14 -4.32
N GLU A 45 -0.78 12.51 -3.04
CA GLU A 45 -1.58 13.63 -2.53
C GLU A 45 -1.24 14.96 -3.22
N LYS A 46 0.03 15.16 -3.61
CA LYS A 46 0.45 16.34 -4.37
C LYS A 46 -0.03 16.35 -5.83
N ILE A 47 -0.44 15.20 -6.36
CA ILE A 47 -0.88 15.03 -7.76
C ILE A 47 -2.40 15.10 -7.84
N PHE A 48 -3.09 14.46 -6.89
CA PHE A 48 -4.54 14.38 -6.88
C PHE A 48 -5.18 15.61 -6.23
N PRO A 49 -6.43 15.96 -6.59
CA PRO A 49 -7.15 17.03 -5.91
C PRO A 49 -7.34 16.73 -4.42
N PRO A 50 -7.40 17.74 -3.54
CA PRO A 50 -7.61 17.54 -2.11
C PRO A 50 -8.87 16.74 -1.76
N GLY A 51 -9.91 16.80 -2.60
CA GLY A 51 -11.14 16.03 -2.40
C GLY A 51 -11.04 14.53 -2.75
N PHE A 52 -9.90 14.09 -3.30
CA PHE A 52 -9.65 12.68 -3.62
C PHE A 52 -8.84 11.96 -2.53
N PHE A 53 -8.08 12.69 -1.71
CA PHE A 53 -7.28 12.13 -0.62
C PHE A 53 -8.01 12.39 0.72
N ASP A 54 -8.86 11.45 1.11
CA ASP A 54 -9.48 11.41 2.43
C ASP A 54 -8.77 10.39 3.34
N SER A 55 -9.40 10.02 4.46
CA SER A 55 -8.78 9.09 5.42
C SER A 55 -8.61 7.68 4.86
N MET A 56 -9.39 7.28 3.86
CA MET A 56 -9.37 5.94 3.27
C MET A 56 -8.10 5.69 2.45
N GLU A 57 -7.59 6.72 1.74
CA GLU A 57 -6.36 6.65 0.95
C GLU A 57 -5.11 6.48 1.84
N HIS A 58 -5.23 6.71 3.15
CA HIS A 58 -4.16 6.57 4.14
C HIS A 58 -4.11 5.19 4.81
N LEU A 59 -5.14 4.34 4.63
CA LEU A 59 -5.16 2.96 5.13
C LEU A 59 -3.91 2.12 4.75
N PRO A 60 -3.31 2.29 3.55
CA PRO A 60 -2.13 1.54 3.17
C PRO A 60 -0.93 1.66 4.13
N VAL A 61 -0.86 2.72 4.95
CA VAL A 61 0.21 2.91 5.94
C VAL A 61 0.23 1.80 7.00
N HIS A 62 -0.92 1.19 7.31
CA HIS A 62 -1.03 0.15 8.33
C HIS A 62 -0.75 -1.26 7.79
N LEU A 63 -0.96 -1.47 6.49
CA LEU A 63 -0.87 -2.78 5.84
C LEU A 63 0.49 -3.49 5.99
N PRO A 64 1.67 -2.84 5.93
CA PRO A 64 2.94 -3.52 6.13
C PRO A 64 3.06 -4.16 7.51
N TYR A 65 2.59 -3.46 8.55
CA TYR A 65 2.59 -3.96 9.91
C TYR A 65 1.59 -5.10 10.08
N GLU A 66 0.39 -4.94 9.53
CA GLU A 66 -0.65 -5.97 9.60
C GLU A 66 -0.23 -7.25 8.87
N ALA A 67 0.37 -7.15 7.68
CA ALA A 67 0.89 -8.30 6.94
C ALA A 67 2.03 -9.01 7.68
N ARG A 68 2.86 -8.25 8.40
CA ARG A 68 3.95 -8.83 9.21
C ARG A 68 3.40 -9.62 10.40
N VAL A 69 2.38 -9.11 11.08
CA VAL A 69 1.82 -9.74 12.29
C VAL A 69 0.85 -10.86 11.96
N GLY A 70 0.01 -10.69 10.94
CA GLY A 70 -1.05 -11.64 10.60
C GLY A 70 -0.78 -12.48 9.34
N GLY A 71 0.39 -12.39 8.74
CA GLY A 71 0.76 -13.17 7.57
C GLY A 71 0.09 -12.69 6.27
N PRO A 72 0.01 -13.57 5.24
CA PRO A 72 -0.44 -13.20 3.91
C PRO A 72 -1.84 -12.56 3.89
N VAL A 73 -1.92 -11.40 3.24
CA VAL A 73 -3.09 -10.52 3.22
C VAL A 73 -4.31 -11.14 2.52
N GLN A 74 -4.07 -12.01 1.54
CA GLN A 74 -5.10 -12.73 0.76
C GLN A 74 -6.18 -13.44 1.61
N TYR A 75 -5.85 -13.85 2.84
CA TYR A 75 -6.78 -14.53 3.74
C TYR A 75 -7.48 -13.62 4.75
N ARG A 76 -7.11 -12.32 4.79
CA ARG A 76 -7.55 -11.35 5.81
C ARG A 76 -8.35 -10.17 5.26
N TRP A 77 -8.30 -9.92 3.96
CA TRP A 77 -9.11 -8.88 3.31
C TRP A 77 -10.55 -9.29 3.02
N MET A 78 -10.86 -10.58 3.13
CA MET A 78 -12.24 -11.07 3.09
C MET A 78 -12.65 -11.44 4.52
N TYR A 79 -13.83 -11.00 4.96
CA TYR A 79 -14.45 -11.52 6.18
C TYR A 79 -14.81 -12.99 5.94
N THR A 80 -13.89 -13.90 6.28
CA THR A 80 -14.05 -15.34 6.03
C THR A 80 -15.16 -15.99 6.85
N PHE A 81 -15.68 -15.29 7.87
CA PHE A 81 -16.66 -15.82 8.84
C PHE A 81 -17.96 -14.99 8.95
N GLU A 82 -18.28 -14.12 7.99
CA GLU A 82 -19.64 -13.56 7.94
C GLU A 82 -20.61 -14.59 7.34
N ARG A 83 -21.09 -15.49 8.18
CA ARG A 83 -22.31 -16.29 7.95
C ARG A 83 -22.98 -16.70 9.26
#